data_AF-A0A957L1L3-F1
#
_entry.id   AF-A0A957L1L3-F1
#
_cell.length_a   1.000
_cell.length_b   1.000
_cell.length_c   1.000
_cell.angle_alpha   90.00
_cell.angle_beta   90.00
_cell.angle_gamma   90.00
#
_symmetry.space_group_name_H-M   'P 1'
#
loop_
_entity.id
_entity.type
_entity.pdbx_description
1 polymer ?
#
loop_
_entity_poly.entity_id
_entity_poly.type
_entity_poly.pdbx_seq_one_letter_code
_entity_poly.pdbx_strand_id
1 'polypeptide(L)'
;KAADRKKVVALSRFGVDELEPTGMDSFGRYGTAGIVVSQHNSGGLPTNNWDSGAFADISMAESIGGELLYDEILAGAEAGRQDKDGRDTCYACIVRCKRVVESEYKDKGLIPEYGGPEYETIATFGSYCGVTDLKAVVYANQLCNEYGVDTISCGATLSWAMDCFENEVISLEDTDGIELRFGNADAMVAMLEKTLNREGFGDVLAMGSAKAADHLGRGHEYLLTIKGQELPAHMPHVKRSLSLIYAT
;
A
#
# COMPACT_ATOMS: atom_id res chain seq x y z
N LYS A 1 -14.72 22.34 -26.22
CA LYS A 1 -14.99 23.71 -25.69
C LYS A 1 -16.24 23.64 -24.81
N ALA A 2 -16.23 24.22 -23.61
CA ALA A 2 -17.39 24.22 -22.73
C ALA A 2 -18.55 25.02 -23.34
N ALA A 3 -19.79 24.55 -23.16
CA ALA A 3 -21.00 25.21 -23.65
C ALA A 3 -21.25 26.57 -22.96
N ASP A 4 -20.99 26.65 -21.64
CA ASP A 4 -21.02 27.89 -20.86
C ASP A 4 -19.74 28.00 -20.02
N ARG A 5 -18.74 28.69 -20.58
CA ARG A 5 -17.44 28.87 -19.92
C ARG A 5 -17.55 29.58 -18.58
N LYS A 6 -18.47 30.54 -18.44
CA LYS A 6 -18.59 31.34 -17.20
C LYS A 6 -19.11 30.47 -16.06
N LYS A 7 -20.12 29.64 -16.32
CA LYS A 7 -20.65 28.71 -15.31
C LYS A 7 -19.64 27.64 -14.90
N VAL A 8 -18.87 27.09 -15.85
CA VAL A 8 -17.81 26.12 -15.52
C VAL A 8 -16.74 26.74 -14.63
N VAL A 9 -16.32 27.98 -14.91
CA VAL A 9 -15.36 28.69 -14.04
C VAL A 9 -15.96 28.99 -12.67
N ALA A 10 -17.25 29.35 -12.59
CA ALA A 10 -17.93 29.58 -11.32
C ALA A 10 -17.99 28.29 -10.47
N LEU A 11 -18.33 27.15 -11.08
CA LEU A 11 -18.33 25.84 -10.41
C LEU A 11 -16.93 25.45 -9.91
N SER A 12 -15.89 25.71 -10.69
CA SER A 12 -14.52 25.42 -10.27
C SER A 12 -14.07 26.26 -9.07
N ARG A 13 -14.48 27.54 -9.01
CA ARG A 13 -14.19 28.42 -7.86
C ARG A 13 -14.95 28.00 -6.62
N PHE A 14 -16.23 27.68 -6.79
CA PHE A 14 -17.05 27.11 -5.72
C PHE A 14 -16.39 25.88 -5.09
N GLY A 15 -15.84 24.97 -5.91
CA GLY A 15 -15.10 23.82 -5.38
C GLY A 15 -13.85 24.16 -4.55
N VAL A 16 -13.19 25.29 -4.82
CA VAL A 16 -12.06 25.78 -4.01
C VAL A 16 -12.55 26.33 -2.69
N ASP A 17 -13.58 27.18 -2.74
CA ASP A 17 -14.11 27.86 -1.56
C ASP A 17 -14.76 26.87 -0.56
N GLU A 18 -15.29 25.75 -1.07
CA GLU A 18 -15.98 24.72 -0.28
C GLU A 18 -15.12 23.49 0.04
N LEU A 19 -13.81 23.50 -0.24
CA LEU A 19 -12.98 22.31 -0.03
C LEU A 19 -12.82 21.95 1.46
N GLU A 20 -12.46 22.92 2.30
CA GLU A 20 -12.16 22.70 3.72
C GLU A 20 -13.36 22.14 4.52
N PRO A 21 -14.61 22.64 4.35
CA PRO A 21 -15.78 22.07 5.02
C PRO A 21 -16.06 20.59 4.68
N THR A 22 -15.52 20.06 3.59
CA THR A 22 -15.73 18.65 3.18
C THR A 22 -14.79 17.67 3.88
N GLY A 23 -13.72 18.17 4.53
CA GLY A 23 -12.65 17.35 5.08
C GLY A 23 -11.68 16.78 4.02
N MET A 24 -11.90 17.06 2.73
CA MET A 24 -11.04 16.60 1.64
C MET A 24 -9.70 17.37 1.57
N ASP A 25 -9.58 18.48 2.29
CA ASP A 25 -8.33 19.20 2.51
C ASP A 25 -7.30 18.37 3.29
N SER A 26 -7.76 17.47 4.17
CA SER A 26 -6.90 16.54 4.91
C SER A 26 -6.12 15.59 3.99
N PHE A 27 -6.73 15.14 2.89
CA PHE A 27 -6.05 14.38 1.83
C PHE A 27 -4.95 15.19 1.17
N GLY A 28 -5.09 16.52 1.12
CA GLY A 28 -4.00 17.37 0.70
C GLY A 28 -2.81 17.22 1.63
N ARG A 29 -3.02 17.30 2.95
CA ARG A 29 -1.93 17.23 3.93
C ARG A 29 -1.31 15.84 4.03
N TYR A 30 -2.09 14.78 4.28
CA TYR A 30 -1.55 13.44 4.56
C TYR A 30 -1.70 12.43 3.41
N GLY A 31 -2.29 12.83 2.28
CA GLY A 31 -2.64 11.89 1.21
C GLY A 31 -3.72 10.91 1.67
N THR A 32 -3.87 9.81 0.94
CA THR A 32 -4.76 8.72 1.41
C THR A 32 -4.16 8.01 2.62
N ALA A 33 -2.84 8.02 2.79
CA ALA A 33 -2.10 7.43 3.91
C ALA A 33 -2.57 7.91 5.30
N GLY A 34 -3.19 9.09 5.40
CA GLY A 34 -3.72 9.63 6.65
C GLY A 34 -4.79 8.77 7.33
N ILE A 35 -5.33 7.74 6.65
CA ILE A 35 -6.34 6.86 7.26
C ILE A 35 -5.77 5.62 7.96
N VAL A 36 -4.47 5.32 7.87
CA VAL A 36 -3.85 4.10 8.43
C VAL A 36 -4.23 3.89 9.90
N VAL A 37 -3.93 4.89 10.75
CA VAL A 37 -4.19 4.82 12.20
C VAL A 37 -5.70 4.75 12.50
N SER A 38 -6.52 5.44 11.71
CA SER A 38 -7.99 5.37 11.87
C SER A 38 -8.56 4.00 11.49
N GLN A 39 -8.01 3.35 10.46
CA GLN A 39 -8.39 1.99 10.07
C GLN A 39 -7.95 1.00 11.16
N HIS A 40 -6.73 1.13 11.70
CA HIS A 40 -6.28 0.32 12.84
C HIS A 40 -7.24 0.42 14.03
N ASN A 41 -7.52 1.64 14.50
CA ASN A 41 -8.37 1.88 15.67
C ASN A 41 -9.81 1.36 15.51
N SER A 42 -10.29 1.26 14.27
CA SER A 42 -11.63 0.74 13.97
C SER A 42 -11.67 -0.77 13.69
N GLY A 43 -10.52 -1.46 13.72
CA GLY A 43 -10.41 -2.87 13.31
C GLY A 43 -10.52 -3.08 11.80
N GLY A 44 -10.25 -2.03 11.03
CA GLY A 44 -10.40 -1.94 9.58
C GLY A 44 -9.12 -2.09 8.76
N LEU A 45 -7.95 -2.20 9.40
CA LEU A 45 -6.62 -2.32 8.77
C LEU A 45 -6.21 -3.79 8.71
N PRO A 46 -6.39 -4.51 7.58
CA PRO A 46 -6.04 -5.92 7.53
C PRO A 46 -4.56 -6.12 7.81
N THR A 47 -4.26 -7.07 8.68
CA THR A 47 -2.93 -7.31 9.24
C THR A 47 -2.62 -8.81 9.19
N ASN A 48 -1.38 -9.16 8.80
CA ASN A 48 -0.88 -10.53 8.65
C ASN A 48 -1.81 -11.40 7.79
N ASN A 49 -1.86 -11.10 6.49
CA ASN A 49 -2.75 -11.76 5.52
C ASN A 49 -4.22 -11.86 5.99
N TRP A 50 -4.75 -10.77 6.55
CA TRP A 50 -6.13 -10.66 7.06
C TRP A 50 -6.49 -11.48 8.31
N ASP A 51 -5.52 -12.06 9.01
CA ASP A 51 -5.77 -12.72 10.30
C ASP A 51 -6.38 -11.76 11.35
N SER A 52 -5.99 -10.48 11.30
CA SER A 52 -6.52 -9.44 12.17
C SER A 52 -6.89 -8.17 11.41
N GLY A 53 -7.81 -7.37 11.97
CA GLY A 53 -8.16 -6.04 11.49
C GLY A 53 -7.31 -4.90 12.09
N ALA A 54 -6.29 -5.24 12.86
CA ALA A 54 -5.38 -4.31 13.51
C ALA A 54 -4.05 -4.98 13.87
N PHE A 55 -2.95 -4.21 13.86
CA PHE A 55 -1.72 -4.58 14.53
C PHE A 55 -1.92 -4.81 16.03
N ALA A 56 -1.03 -5.59 16.63
CA ALA A 56 -1.03 -5.87 18.05
C ALA A 56 -0.88 -4.61 18.92
N ASP A 57 -0.17 -3.60 18.42
CA ASP A 57 0.04 -2.32 19.10
C ASP A 57 -0.20 -1.15 18.13
N ILE A 58 -0.71 -0.03 18.63
CA ILE A 58 -1.00 1.16 17.81
C ILE A 58 0.29 1.80 17.26
N SER A 59 1.41 1.71 17.98
CA SER A 59 2.70 2.25 17.54
C SER A 59 3.18 1.63 16.23
N MET A 60 2.78 0.39 15.94
CA MET A 60 3.07 -0.28 14.66
C MET A 60 2.26 0.33 13.50
N ALA A 61 1.03 0.78 13.75
CA ALA A 61 0.24 1.50 12.76
C ALA A 61 0.76 2.93 12.56
N GLU A 62 1.15 3.59 13.65
CA GLU A 62 1.77 4.92 13.61
C GLU A 62 3.10 4.90 12.84
N SER A 63 3.89 3.83 12.97
CA SER A 63 5.19 3.71 12.29
C SER A 63 5.09 3.53 10.77
N ILE A 64 3.89 3.27 10.23
CA ILE A 64 3.62 3.26 8.79
C ILE A 64 2.55 4.29 8.39
N GLY A 65 2.17 5.18 9.32
CA GLY A 65 1.10 6.14 9.13
C GLY A 65 1.44 7.30 8.19
N GLY A 66 0.39 7.98 7.70
CA GLY A 66 0.54 9.15 6.83
C GLY A 66 1.21 10.34 7.52
N GLU A 67 1.12 10.44 8.84
CA GLU A 67 1.79 11.44 9.66
C GLU A 67 3.32 11.25 9.61
N LEU A 68 3.81 10.04 9.84
CA LEU A 68 5.25 9.74 9.74
C LEU A 68 5.76 9.94 8.31
N LEU A 69 4.99 9.48 7.30
CA LEU A 69 5.31 9.73 5.89
C LEU A 69 5.49 11.23 5.63
N TYR A 70 4.58 12.05 6.14
CA TYR A 70 4.58 13.51 5.99
C TYR A 70 5.76 14.19 6.69
N ASP A 71 6.06 13.78 7.92
CA ASP A 71 7.07 14.44 8.75
C ASP A 71 8.51 14.01 8.43
N GLU A 72 8.73 12.80 7.90
CA GLU A 72 10.08 12.24 7.75
C GLU A 72 10.51 11.88 6.32
N ILE A 73 9.57 11.55 5.42
CA ILE A 73 9.92 10.91 4.13
C ILE A 73 9.55 11.77 2.92
N LEU A 74 8.56 12.65 3.04
CA LEU A 74 8.19 13.55 1.94
C LEU A 74 9.37 14.44 1.53
N ALA A 75 9.47 14.70 0.23
CA ALA A 75 10.49 15.60 -0.30
C ALA A 75 10.43 16.97 0.38
N GLY A 76 11.58 17.44 0.86
CA GLY A 76 11.69 18.70 1.61
C GLY A 76 11.28 18.64 3.09
N ALA A 77 10.93 17.48 3.65
CA ALA A 77 10.55 17.34 5.06
C ALA A 77 11.63 17.85 6.03
N GLU A 78 12.90 17.48 5.83
CA GLU A 78 14.03 17.95 6.64
C GLU A 78 14.16 19.49 6.67
N ALA A 79 13.74 20.16 5.59
CA ALA A 79 13.79 21.60 5.45
C ALA A 79 12.47 22.30 5.83
N GLY A 80 11.45 21.56 6.27
CA GLY A 80 10.10 22.09 6.53
C GLY A 80 9.37 22.55 5.26
N ARG A 81 9.69 21.96 4.10
CA ARG A 81 9.13 22.33 2.79
C ARG A 81 8.24 21.25 2.17
N GLN A 82 7.87 20.20 2.92
CA GLN A 82 7.07 19.08 2.45
C GLN A 82 5.69 19.49 1.88
N ASP A 83 5.12 20.60 2.33
CA ASP A 83 3.88 21.12 1.73
C ASP A 83 4.04 21.60 0.29
N LYS A 84 5.24 22.08 -0.03
CA LYS A 84 5.59 22.63 -1.34
C LYS A 84 6.18 21.55 -2.24
N ASP A 85 7.16 20.81 -1.72
CA ASP A 85 8.02 19.91 -2.50
C ASP A 85 7.54 18.45 -2.42
N GLY A 86 6.92 18.05 -1.30
CA GLY A 86 6.47 16.69 -1.03
C GLY A 86 5.04 16.36 -1.47
N ARG A 87 4.34 17.32 -2.09
CA ARG A 87 2.95 17.18 -2.53
C ARG A 87 2.80 17.56 -3.99
N ASP A 88 2.22 16.66 -4.77
CA ASP A 88 1.94 16.87 -6.19
C ASP A 88 0.44 16.73 -6.48
N THR A 89 0.03 16.90 -7.72
CA THR A 89 -1.39 16.91 -8.08
C THR A 89 -1.68 16.32 -9.45
N CYS A 90 -2.86 15.72 -9.55
CA CYS A 90 -3.44 15.38 -10.85
C CYS A 90 -3.82 16.65 -11.61
N TYR A 91 -4.06 16.51 -12.91
CA TYR A 91 -4.43 17.64 -13.77
C TYR A 91 -5.59 18.46 -13.18
N ALA A 92 -5.33 19.75 -12.92
CA ALA A 92 -6.27 20.73 -12.38
C ALA A 92 -6.91 20.37 -11.02
N CYS A 93 -6.39 19.36 -10.30
CA CYS A 93 -6.93 18.98 -9.01
C CYS A 93 -6.41 19.92 -7.91
N ILE A 94 -7.33 20.42 -7.08
CA ILE A 94 -7.04 21.34 -5.97
C ILE A 94 -6.68 20.61 -4.67
N VAL A 95 -6.97 19.31 -4.58
CA VAL A 95 -6.70 18.49 -3.38
C VAL A 95 -5.19 18.30 -3.18
N ARG A 96 -4.45 18.06 -4.27
CA ARG A 96 -3.00 17.76 -4.25
C ARG A 96 -2.64 16.60 -3.30
N CYS A 97 -3.35 15.48 -3.43
CA CYS A 97 -3.17 14.31 -2.58
C CYS A 97 -1.94 13.45 -2.93
N LYS A 98 -1.36 13.60 -4.13
CA LYS A 98 -0.22 12.80 -4.56
C LYS A 98 1.01 13.08 -3.69
N ARG A 99 1.67 12.02 -3.21
CA ARG A 99 2.87 12.09 -2.38
C ARG A 99 4.13 12.10 -3.25
N VAL A 100 5.11 12.90 -2.89
CA VAL A 100 6.45 12.91 -3.49
C VAL A 100 7.44 12.66 -2.36
N VAL A 101 8.21 11.58 -2.48
CA VAL A 101 9.13 11.11 -1.43
C VAL A 101 10.57 11.32 -1.85
N GLU A 102 11.43 11.60 -0.88
CA GLU A 102 12.88 11.73 -1.09
C GLU A 102 13.57 11.25 0.20
N SER A 103 14.13 10.04 0.17
CA SER A 103 14.81 9.41 1.31
C SER A 103 15.62 8.22 0.82
N GLU A 104 15.99 7.31 1.72
CA GLU A 104 16.63 6.04 1.39
C GLU A 104 16.11 4.90 2.28
N TYR A 105 15.96 3.72 1.69
CA TYR A 105 15.84 2.45 2.40
C TYR A 105 17.17 1.73 2.31
N LYS A 106 17.93 1.71 3.42
CA LYS A 106 19.33 1.25 3.44
C LYS A 106 20.17 2.00 2.40
N ASP A 107 20.77 1.29 1.45
CA ASP A 107 21.57 1.83 0.35
C ASP A 107 20.75 2.13 -0.92
N LYS A 108 19.42 1.99 -0.86
CA LYS A 108 18.50 2.19 -1.99
C LYS A 108 17.80 3.55 -1.88
N GLY A 109 18.06 4.42 -2.85
CA GLY A 109 17.41 5.74 -2.91
C GLY A 109 15.91 5.64 -3.22
N LEU A 110 15.10 6.44 -2.52
CA LEU A 110 13.69 6.67 -2.82
C LEU A 110 13.60 7.90 -3.74
N ILE A 111 13.15 7.66 -4.96
CA ILE A 111 13.27 8.57 -6.10
C ILE A 111 11.92 9.29 -6.30
N PRO A 112 11.89 10.63 -6.26
CA PRO A 112 10.66 11.44 -6.37
C PRO A 112 9.74 11.09 -7.54
N GLU A 113 10.32 10.69 -8.68
CA GLU A 113 9.61 10.35 -9.92
C GLU A 113 8.63 9.18 -9.76
N TYR A 114 8.93 8.24 -8.85
CA TYR A 114 8.06 7.10 -8.58
C TYR A 114 6.98 7.41 -7.52
N GLY A 115 6.97 8.63 -6.97
CA GLY A 115 5.97 9.06 -5.99
C GLY A 115 6.02 8.29 -4.67
N GLY A 116 5.15 8.70 -3.73
CA GLY A 116 4.97 8.00 -2.46
C GLY A 116 3.81 7.02 -2.48
N PRO A 117 3.77 6.08 -1.51
CA PRO A 117 2.70 5.10 -1.42
C PRO A 117 1.37 5.74 -1.02
N GLU A 118 0.29 5.24 -1.60
CA GLU A 118 -1.08 5.48 -1.14
C GLU A 118 -1.45 4.49 -0.02
N TYR A 119 -2.58 4.70 0.67
CA TYR A 119 -3.03 3.86 1.79
C TYR A 119 -3.02 2.37 1.47
N GLU A 120 -3.53 1.98 0.30
CA GLU A 120 -3.59 0.59 -0.12
C GLU A 120 -2.19 -0.04 -0.19
N THR A 121 -1.24 0.67 -0.81
CA THR A 121 0.16 0.23 -0.88
C THR A 121 0.81 0.14 0.50
N ILE A 122 0.52 1.10 1.38
CA ILE A 122 1.00 1.07 2.76
C ILE A 122 0.47 -0.15 3.49
N ALA A 123 -0.83 -0.46 3.33
CA ALA A 123 -1.43 -1.61 3.98
C ALA A 123 -0.88 -2.94 3.40
N THR A 124 -0.79 -3.07 2.07
CA THR A 124 -0.41 -4.35 1.45
C THR A 124 1.06 -4.72 1.61
N PHE A 125 1.97 -3.74 1.70
CA PHE A 125 3.38 -4.01 2.04
C PHE A 125 3.71 -3.79 3.52
N GLY A 126 2.89 -3.07 4.25
CA GLY A 126 3.02 -2.87 5.69
C GLY A 126 2.24 -3.91 6.46
N SER A 127 0.99 -3.58 6.83
CA SER A 127 0.19 -4.38 7.77
C SER A 127 -0.11 -5.80 7.28
N TYR A 128 -0.42 -5.99 6.00
CA TYR A 128 -0.63 -7.32 5.42
C TYR A 128 0.59 -8.22 5.62
N CYS A 129 1.79 -7.67 5.46
CA CYS A 129 3.07 -8.36 5.63
C CYS A 129 3.61 -8.28 7.07
N GLY A 130 2.88 -7.67 8.01
CA GLY A 130 3.35 -7.44 9.37
C GLY A 130 4.52 -6.45 9.49
N VAL A 131 4.88 -5.75 8.42
CA VAL A 131 6.07 -4.88 8.32
C VAL A 131 5.76 -3.49 8.86
N THR A 132 6.65 -2.97 9.70
CA THR A 132 6.54 -1.66 10.35
C THR A 132 7.62 -0.66 9.90
N ASP A 133 8.47 -1.03 8.94
CA ASP A 133 9.46 -0.16 8.32
C ASP A 133 8.84 0.57 7.12
N LEU A 134 8.43 1.82 7.33
CA LEU A 134 7.81 2.63 6.28
C LEU A 134 8.74 2.88 5.09
N LYS A 135 10.07 2.95 5.28
CA LYS A 135 11.00 3.16 4.17
C LYS A 135 11.06 1.93 3.27
N ALA A 136 11.00 0.72 3.84
CA ALA A 136 10.86 -0.51 3.08
C ALA A 136 9.56 -0.54 2.25
N VAL A 137 8.43 -0.12 2.85
CA VAL A 137 7.12 0.01 2.18
C VAL A 137 7.17 1.01 1.01
N VAL A 138 7.80 2.17 1.22
CA VAL A 138 7.98 3.18 0.17
C VAL A 138 8.89 2.67 -0.94
N TYR A 139 9.94 1.91 -0.61
CA TYR A 139 10.79 1.27 -1.63
C TYR A 139 10.03 0.20 -2.42
N ALA A 140 9.20 -0.61 -1.77
CA ALA A 140 8.32 -1.57 -2.45
C ALA A 140 7.34 -0.88 -3.41
N ASN A 141 6.75 0.25 -3.00
CA ASN A 141 5.94 1.10 -3.88
C ASN A 141 6.72 1.56 -5.11
N GLN A 142 7.94 2.04 -4.92
CA GLN A 142 8.81 2.48 -6.00
C GLN A 142 9.09 1.33 -6.99
N LEU A 143 9.42 0.14 -6.50
CA LEU A 143 9.63 -1.04 -7.34
C LEU A 143 8.38 -1.37 -8.18
N CYS A 144 7.19 -1.35 -7.57
CA CYS A 144 5.95 -1.56 -8.31
C CYS A 144 5.72 -0.50 -9.41
N ASN A 145 5.98 0.77 -9.10
CA ASN A 145 5.81 1.87 -10.06
C ASN A 145 6.84 1.82 -11.19
N GLU A 146 8.08 1.41 -10.90
CA GLU A 146 9.14 1.21 -11.90
C GLU A 146 8.80 0.08 -12.88
N TYR A 147 8.29 -1.04 -12.37
CA TYR A 147 7.92 -2.20 -13.20
C TYR A 147 6.50 -2.09 -13.79
N GLY A 148 5.71 -1.11 -13.36
CA GLY A 148 4.35 -0.87 -13.85
C GLY A 148 3.35 -1.95 -13.40
N VAL A 149 3.45 -2.43 -12.17
CA VAL A 149 2.58 -3.47 -11.60
C VAL A 149 1.72 -2.95 -10.44
N ASP A 150 0.66 -3.68 -10.12
CA ASP A 150 -0.26 -3.32 -9.04
C ASP A 150 0.32 -3.63 -7.65
N THR A 151 0.39 -2.61 -6.80
CA THR A 151 0.90 -2.71 -5.42
C THR A 151 -0.01 -3.56 -4.53
N ILE A 152 -1.33 -3.59 -4.80
CA ILE A 152 -2.27 -4.39 -4.01
C ILE A 152 -2.00 -5.86 -4.25
N SER A 153 -2.04 -6.29 -5.52
CA SER A 153 -1.81 -7.69 -5.90
C SER A 153 -0.41 -8.17 -5.50
N CYS A 154 0.63 -7.35 -5.70
CA CYS A 154 1.99 -7.69 -5.27
C CYS A 154 2.07 -7.87 -3.75
N GLY A 155 1.71 -6.86 -2.96
CA GLY A 155 1.81 -6.94 -1.50
C GLY A 155 0.94 -8.05 -0.90
N ALA A 156 -0.29 -8.20 -1.38
CA ALA A 156 -1.18 -9.27 -0.91
C ALA A 156 -0.69 -10.67 -1.29
N THR A 157 -0.10 -10.86 -2.48
CA THR A 157 0.53 -12.13 -2.87
C THR A 157 1.74 -12.46 -1.98
N LEU A 158 2.55 -11.46 -1.64
CA LEU A 158 3.66 -11.65 -0.71
C LEU A 158 3.16 -11.98 0.70
N SER A 159 2.08 -11.34 1.18
CA SER A 159 1.48 -11.65 2.48
C SER A 159 0.91 -13.07 2.54
N TRP A 160 0.29 -13.55 1.46
CA TRP A 160 -0.16 -14.93 1.33
C TRP A 160 1.03 -15.91 1.40
N ALA A 161 2.13 -15.57 0.73
CA ALA A 161 3.34 -16.39 0.77
C ALA A 161 3.96 -16.41 2.18
N MET A 162 3.93 -15.30 2.92
CA MET A 162 4.36 -15.25 4.32
C MET A 162 3.51 -16.14 5.22
N ASP A 163 2.18 -16.09 5.06
CA ASP A 163 1.24 -16.92 5.81
C ASP A 163 1.48 -18.42 5.53
N CYS A 164 1.65 -18.77 4.25
CA CYS A 164 2.02 -20.12 3.84
C CYS A 164 3.36 -20.56 4.43
N PHE A 165 4.35 -19.66 4.54
CA PHE A 165 5.66 -19.98 5.10
C PHE A 165 5.58 -20.23 6.61
N GLU A 166 4.86 -19.38 7.35
CA GLU A 166 4.69 -19.54 8.79
C GLU A 166 3.90 -20.81 9.16
N ASN A 167 3.02 -21.24 8.27
CA ASN A 167 2.26 -22.48 8.43
C ASN A 167 2.89 -23.71 7.75
N GLU A 168 4.17 -23.63 7.36
CA GLU A 168 4.94 -24.74 6.77
C GLU A 168 4.37 -25.29 5.44
N VAL A 169 3.50 -24.53 4.77
CA VAL A 169 2.99 -24.85 3.43
C VAL A 169 4.09 -24.68 2.40
N ILE A 170 4.89 -23.64 2.52
CA ILE A 170 6.12 -23.43 1.74
C ILE A 170 7.32 -23.40 2.68
N SER A 171 8.48 -23.76 2.16
CA SER A 171 9.70 -23.97 2.95
C SER A 171 10.81 -23.00 2.56
N LEU A 172 11.89 -23.00 3.34
CA LEU A 172 13.10 -22.25 3.03
C LEU A 172 13.75 -22.68 1.70
N GLU A 173 13.56 -23.95 1.31
CA GLU A 173 14.02 -24.45 0.01
C GLU A 173 13.17 -23.85 -1.13
N ASP A 174 11.85 -23.74 -0.95
CA ASP A 174 10.98 -23.13 -1.94
C ASP A 174 11.36 -21.67 -2.18
N THR A 175 11.74 -20.92 -1.14
CA THR A 175 12.01 -19.47 -1.18
C THR A 175 13.46 -19.09 -1.46
N ASP A 176 14.28 -20.01 -1.99
CA ASP A 176 15.71 -19.79 -2.25
C ASP A 176 16.50 -19.30 -1.02
N GLY A 177 16.15 -19.76 0.19
CA GLY A 177 16.82 -19.35 1.42
C GLY A 177 16.28 -18.07 2.07
N ILE A 178 15.23 -17.47 1.52
CA ILE A 178 14.61 -16.26 2.09
C ILE A 178 13.60 -16.67 3.17
N GLU A 179 13.86 -16.28 4.41
CA GLU A 179 12.94 -16.51 5.53
C GLU A 179 11.74 -15.54 5.47
N LEU A 180 10.72 -15.94 4.71
CA LEU A 180 9.55 -15.13 4.36
C LEU A 180 8.52 -15.13 5.49
N ARG A 181 8.86 -14.55 6.64
CA ARG A 181 7.96 -14.41 7.80
C ARG A 181 7.35 -13.02 7.89
N PHE A 182 6.20 -12.90 8.58
CA PHE A 182 5.61 -11.60 8.85
C PHE A 182 6.58 -10.71 9.65
N GLY A 183 6.57 -9.42 9.34
CA GLY A 183 7.46 -8.42 9.94
C GLY A 183 8.88 -8.37 9.37
N ASN A 184 9.24 -9.30 8.48
CA ASN A 184 10.55 -9.28 7.83
C ASN A 184 10.55 -8.38 6.58
N ALA A 185 10.86 -7.10 6.78
CA ALA A 185 10.93 -6.10 5.72
C ALA A 185 11.94 -6.48 4.61
N ASP A 186 13.09 -7.04 5.00
CA ASP A 186 14.15 -7.41 4.07
C ASP A 186 13.73 -8.58 3.17
N ALA A 187 13.10 -9.60 3.76
CA ALA A 187 12.57 -10.72 3.01
C ALA A 187 11.43 -10.29 2.08
N MET A 188 10.56 -9.38 2.53
CA MET A 188 9.50 -8.80 1.70
C MET A 188 10.07 -8.12 0.45
N VAL A 189 11.04 -7.21 0.63
CA VAL A 189 11.65 -6.48 -0.49
C VAL A 189 12.40 -7.44 -1.41
N ALA A 190 13.22 -8.35 -0.88
CA ALA A 190 13.98 -9.30 -1.68
C ALA A 190 13.07 -10.24 -2.50
N MET A 191 11.97 -10.72 -1.90
CA MET A 191 11.01 -11.56 -2.60
C MET A 191 10.21 -10.77 -3.65
N LEU A 192 9.90 -9.49 -3.39
CA LEU A 192 9.30 -8.61 -4.39
C LEU A 192 10.22 -8.43 -5.59
N GLU A 193 11.51 -8.13 -5.38
CA GLU A 193 12.49 -8.00 -6.46
C GLU A 193 12.58 -9.28 -7.30
N LYS A 194 12.64 -10.45 -6.66
CA LYS A 194 12.58 -11.75 -7.36
C LYS A 194 11.28 -11.96 -8.12
N THR A 195 10.15 -11.53 -7.56
CA THR A 195 8.82 -11.61 -8.19
C THR A 195 8.77 -10.76 -9.45
N LEU A 196 9.23 -9.51 -9.38
CA LEU A 196 9.27 -8.57 -10.49
C LEU A 196 10.19 -9.04 -11.62
N ASN A 197 11.28 -9.74 -11.28
CA ASN A 197 12.23 -10.31 -12.23
C ASN A 197 11.92 -11.76 -12.66
N ARG A 198 10.86 -12.37 -12.11
CA ARG A 198 10.50 -13.78 -12.34
C ARG A 198 11.66 -14.76 -12.07
N GLU A 199 12.32 -14.59 -10.93
CA GLU A 199 13.48 -15.39 -10.54
C GLU A 199 13.15 -16.39 -9.43
N GLY A 200 13.43 -17.68 -9.67
CA GLY A 200 13.19 -18.75 -8.70
C GLY A 200 11.73 -18.77 -8.26
N PHE A 201 11.48 -18.77 -6.95
CA PHE A 201 10.12 -18.69 -6.41
C PHE A 201 9.34 -17.43 -6.84
N GLY A 202 10.06 -16.36 -7.19
CA GLY A 202 9.45 -15.14 -7.71
C GLY A 202 8.64 -15.36 -8.98
N ASP A 203 9.02 -16.31 -9.85
CA ASP A 203 8.21 -16.62 -11.05
C ASP A 203 6.84 -17.21 -10.67
N VAL A 204 6.80 -17.99 -9.59
CA VAL A 204 5.54 -18.55 -9.05
C VAL A 204 4.66 -17.44 -8.50
N LEU A 205 5.22 -16.55 -7.67
CA LEU A 205 4.48 -15.41 -7.09
C LEU A 205 4.05 -14.39 -8.15
N ALA A 206 4.78 -14.26 -9.26
CA ALA A 206 4.44 -13.35 -10.36
C ALA A 206 3.17 -13.77 -11.14
N MET A 207 2.52 -14.87 -10.75
CA MET A 207 1.21 -15.26 -11.26
C MET A 207 0.03 -14.71 -10.42
N GLY A 208 0.29 -14.15 -9.23
CA GLY A 208 -0.71 -13.80 -8.22
C GLY A 208 -1.04 -14.99 -7.29
N SER A 209 -1.54 -14.71 -6.09
CA SER A 209 -1.70 -15.70 -5.01
C SER A 209 -2.55 -16.91 -5.42
N ALA A 210 -3.70 -16.68 -6.07
CA ALA A 210 -4.61 -17.75 -6.48
C ALA A 210 -3.95 -18.72 -7.47
N LYS A 211 -3.23 -18.20 -8.47
CA LYS A 211 -2.54 -19.02 -9.47
C LYS A 211 -1.27 -19.66 -8.92
N ALA A 212 -0.58 -18.98 -7.99
CA ALA A 212 0.54 -19.56 -7.26
C ALA A 212 0.07 -20.79 -6.46
N ALA A 213 -1.04 -20.68 -5.73
CA ALA A 213 -1.63 -21.80 -5.00
C ALA A 213 -2.03 -22.96 -5.93
N ASP A 214 -2.66 -22.66 -7.08
CA ASP A 214 -2.99 -23.67 -8.10
C ASP A 214 -1.75 -24.36 -8.66
N HIS A 215 -0.69 -23.59 -8.93
CA HIS A 215 0.58 -24.11 -9.44
C HIS A 215 1.27 -25.04 -8.43
N LEU A 216 1.27 -24.65 -7.16
CA LEU A 216 1.88 -25.43 -6.08
C LEU A 216 1.01 -26.63 -5.66
N GLY A 217 -0.29 -26.59 -5.94
CA GLY A 217 -1.26 -27.58 -5.45
C GLY A 217 -1.48 -27.53 -3.94
N ARG A 218 -1.12 -26.41 -3.29
CA ARG A 218 -1.18 -26.18 -1.84
C ARG A 218 -1.30 -24.69 -1.53
N GLY A 219 -1.76 -24.35 -0.32
CA GLY A 219 -1.88 -22.96 0.16
C GLY A 219 -3.22 -22.29 -0.16
N HIS A 220 -4.19 -23.05 -0.67
CA HIS A 220 -5.53 -22.55 -1.00
C HIS A 220 -6.30 -22.06 0.24
N GLU A 221 -6.09 -22.65 1.41
CA GLU A 221 -6.74 -22.23 2.66
C GLU A 221 -6.31 -20.84 3.16
N TYR A 222 -5.20 -20.30 2.65
CA TYR A 222 -4.66 -18.98 3.01
C TYR A 222 -5.05 -17.89 2.00
N LEU A 223 -5.82 -18.20 0.96
CA LEU A 223 -6.14 -17.24 -0.11
C LEU A 223 -7.16 -16.19 0.33
N LEU A 224 -6.80 -14.92 0.19
CA LEU A 224 -7.68 -13.77 0.37
C LEU A 224 -7.99 -13.14 -0.99
N THR A 225 -8.78 -13.86 -1.79
CA THR A 225 -9.14 -13.44 -3.16
C THR A 225 -10.62 -13.59 -3.46
N ILE A 226 -11.12 -12.79 -4.41
CA ILE A 226 -12.43 -12.99 -5.03
C ILE A 226 -12.24 -12.98 -6.55
N LYS A 227 -12.76 -14.02 -7.22
CA LYS A 227 -12.58 -14.23 -8.68
C LYS A 227 -11.10 -14.24 -9.10
N GLY A 228 -10.20 -14.65 -8.20
CA GLY A 228 -8.76 -14.69 -8.42
C GLY A 228 -8.02 -13.36 -8.26
N GLN A 229 -8.70 -12.30 -7.79
CA GLN A 229 -8.09 -11.00 -7.48
C GLN A 229 -7.94 -10.83 -5.97
N GLU A 230 -6.76 -10.39 -5.52
CA GLU A 230 -6.46 -10.11 -4.12
C GLU A 230 -7.37 -9.01 -3.53
N LEU A 231 -7.73 -9.17 -2.24
CA LEU A 231 -8.62 -8.22 -1.55
C LEU A 231 -7.91 -6.90 -1.18
N PRO A 232 -8.52 -5.72 -1.45
CA PRO A 232 -7.99 -4.41 -1.06
C PRO A 232 -8.21 -4.13 0.43
N ALA A 233 -7.47 -3.17 1.00
CA ALA A 233 -7.23 -2.95 2.43
C ALA A 233 -8.41 -2.37 3.23
N HIS A 234 -9.58 -3.00 3.14
CA HIS A 234 -10.73 -2.64 3.96
C HIS A 234 -11.53 -3.87 4.41
N MET A 235 -11.58 -4.07 5.73
CA MET A 235 -12.27 -5.19 6.38
C MET A 235 -13.81 -5.10 6.23
N PRO A 236 -14.48 -6.08 5.59
CA PRO A 236 -15.93 -6.13 5.54
C PRO A 236 -16.59 -6.38 6.90
N HIS A 237 -15.85 -6.93 7.87
CA HIS A 237 -16.28 -7.06 9.27
C HIS A 237 -16.65 -5.70 9.89
N VAL A 238 -15.94 -4.64 9.50
CA VAL A 238 -16.21 -3.25 9.92
C VAL A 238 -17.21 -2.59 8.98
N LYS A 239 -17.05 -2.77 7.67
CA LYS A 239 -17.88 -2.16 6.62
C LYS A 239 -18.69 -3.22 5.90
N ARG A 240 -19.79 -3.69 6.50
CA ARG A 240 -20.58 -4.85 6.01
C ARG A 240 -21.02 -4.78 4.54
N SER A 241 -21.29 -3.58 4.01
CA SER A 241 -21.63 -3.40 2.60
C SER A 241 -20.49 -3.78 1.66
N LEU A 242 -19.23 -3.73 2.11
CA LEU A 242 -18.08 -4.14 1.31
C LEU A 242 -18.10 -5.62 0.95
N SER A 243 -18.66 -6.49 1.79
CA SER A 243 -18.79 -7.92 1.45
C SER A 243 -19.58 -8.10 0.14
N LEU A 244 -20.65 -7.32 -0.05
CA LEU A 244 -21.43 -7.34 -1.28
C LEU A 244 -20.64 -6.71 -2.43
N ILE A 245 -20.01 -5.56 -2.19
CA ILE A 245 -19.22 -4.83 -3.21
C ILE A 245 -18.07 -5.68 -3.75
N TYR A 246 -17.38 -6.43 -2.91
CA TYR A 246 -16.29 -7.31 -3.36
C TYR A 246 -16.82 -8.55 -4.09
N ALA A 247 -17.94 -9.12 -3.64
CA ALA A 247 -18.49 -10.34 -4.22
C ALA A 247 -19.07 -10.15 -5.63
N THR A 248 -19.74 -9.03 -5.88
CA THR A 248 -20.47 -8.74 -7.14
C THR A 248 -19.58 -8.09 -8.18
#